data_AF-A0A4Y7RT82-F1
#
_entry.id   AF-A0A4Y7RT82-F1
#
_cell.length_a   1.000
_cell.length_b   1.000
_cell.length_c   1.000
_cell.angle_alpha   90.00
_cell.angle_beta   90.00
_cell.angle_gamma   90.00
#
_symmetry.space_group_name_H-M   'P 1'
#
loop_
_entity.id
_entity.type
_entity.pdbx_description
1 polymer ?
#
loop_
_entity_poly.entity_id
_entity_poly.type
_entity_poly.pdbx_seq_one_letter_code
_entity_poly.pdbx_strand_id
1 'polypeptide(L)' 'MIYLDVCCLNRPFDDQTQERIRLESEAVLSILSGCEAGKWYLVASEAIDYEVSVTPDPERKEKVGAFADLAMKE' A
#
# COMPACT_ATOMS: atom_id res chain seq x y z
N MET A 1 -12.85 -7.20 4.90
CA MET A 1 -11.71 -6.71 5.68
C MET A 1 -10.47 -7.32 5.06
N ILE A 2 -9.54 -6.48 4.60
CA ILE A 2 -8.30 -6.90 3.93
C ILE A 2 -7.15 -6.26 4.69
N TYR A 3 -6.13 -7.05 5.03
CA TYR A 3 -4.88 -6.56 5.58
C TYR A 3 -3.81 -6.60 4.49
N LEU A 4 -3.13 -5.48 4.28
CA LEU A 4 -1.99 -5.38 3.36
C LEU A 4 -0.74 -5.04 4.16
N ASP A 5 0.32 -5.80 3.91
CA ASP A 5 1.64 -5.49 4.47
C ASP A 5 2.25 -4.25 3.78
N VAL A 6 3.12 -3.52 4.48
CA VAL A 6 3.80 -2.32 3.94
C VAL A 6 4.63 -2.66 2.72
N CYS A 7 5.20 -3.87 2.66
CA CYS A 7 5.92 -4.35 1.49
C CYS A 7 5.02 -4.46 0.26
N CYS A 8 3.74 -4.81 0.45
CA CYS A 8 2.77 -4.86 -0.64
C CYS A 8 2.45 -3.46 -1.19
N LEU A 9 2.30 -2.47 -0.30
CA LEU A 9 2.09 -1.07 -0.70
C LEU A 9 3.30 -0.47 -1.43
N ASN A 10 4.49 -1.05 -1.23
CA ASN A 10 5.71 -0.65 -1.93
C ASN A 10 5.85 -1.24 -3.35
N ARG A 11 5.14 -2.35 -3.67
CA ARG A 11 5.27 -3.03 -4.96
C ARG A 11 5.03 -2.14 -6.18
N PRO A 12 4.03 -1.25 -6.21
CA PRO A 12 3.83 -0.32 -7.33
C PRO A 12 5.00 0.62 -7.60
N PHE A 13 5.90 0.79 -6.63
CA PHE A 13 7.08 1.65 -6.70
C PHE A 13 8.40 0.86 -6.87
N ASP A 14 8.33 -0.47 -6.89
CA ASP A 14 9.49 -1.31 -7.21
C ASP A 14 9.73 -1.36 -8.72
N ASP A 15 10.87 -1.93 -9.11
CA ASP A 15 11.26 -2.06 -10.51
C ASP A 15 10.26 -2.91 -11.30
N GLN A 16 9.48 -2.24 -12.15
CA GLN A 16 8.40 -2.84 -12.94
C GLN A 16 8.90 -3.63 -14.15
N THR A 17 10.22 -3.73 -14.38
CA THR A 17 10.76 -4.54 -15.50
C THR A 17 10.59 -6.03 -15.23
N GLN A 18 10.45 -6.42 -13.96
CA GLN A 18 10.13 -7.78 -13.57
C GLN A 18 8.62 -8.02 -13.64
N GLU A 19 8.21 -8.97 -14.48
CA GLU A 19 6.79 -9.31 -14.68
C GLU A 19 6.06 -9.65 -13.38
N ARG A 20 6.72 -10.36 -12.45
CA ARG A 20 6.17 -10.67 -11.13
C ARG A 20 5.81 -9.38 -10.37
N ILE A 21 6.72 -8.42 -10.32
CA ILE A 21 6.52 -7.17 -9.58
C ILE A 21 5.35 -6.40 -10.20
N ARG A 22 5.25 -6.38 -11.53
CA ARG A 22 4.12 -5.75 -12.23
C ARG A 22 2.79 -6.39 -11.86
N LEU A 23 2.70 -7.72 -11.88
CA LEU A 23 1.47 -8.45 -11.53
C LEU A 23 1.09 -8.25 -10.05
N GLU A 24 2.07 -8.28 -9.15
CA GLU A 24 1.84 -7.98 -7.73
C GLU A 24 1.34 -6.54 -7.54
N SER A 25 1.92 -5.58 -8.27
CA SER A 25 1.51 -4.18 -8.24
C SER A 25 0.07 -3.99 -8.71
N GLU A 26 -0.32 -4.60 -9.84
CA GLU A 26 -1.69 -4.55 -10.36
C GLU A 26 -2.70 -5.16 -9.38
N ALA A 27 -2.34 -6.26 -8.72
CA ALA A 27 -3.19 -6.88 -7.70
C ALA A 27 -3.40 -5.94 -6.51
N VAL A 28 -2.33 -5.32 -6.00
CA VAL A 28 -2.40 -4.35 -4.89
C VAL A 28 -3.25 -3.14 -5.28
N LEU A 29 -3.03 -2.56 -6.45
CA LEU A 29 -3.82 -1.43 -6.95
C LEU A 29 -5.30 -1.79 -7.09
N SER A 30 -5.62 -2.99 -7.58
CA SER A 30 -7.00 -3.47 -7.68
C SER A 30 -7.67 -3.59 -6.32
N ILE A 31 -6.93 -4.05 -5.30
CA ILE A 31 -7.41 -4.09 -3.91
C ILE A 31 -7.70 -2.68 -3.40
N LEU A 32 -6.77 -1.75 -3.58
CA LEU A 32 -6.92 -0.36 -3.15
C LEU A 32 -8.11 0.32 -3.83
N SER A 33 -8.30 0.15 -5.14
CA SER A 33 -9.47 0.68 -5.85
C SER A 33 -10.79 0.09 -5.34
N GLY A 34 -10.81 -1.18 -4.94
CA GLY A 34 -11.98 -1.78 -4.31
C GLY A 34 -12.28 -1.21 -2.91
N CYS A 35 -11.23 -0.82 -2.18
CA CYS A 35 -11.37 -0.14 -0.89
C CYS A 35 -11.88 1.30 -1.08
N GLU A 36 -11.34 2.04 -2.06
CA GLU A 36 -11.80 3.39 -2.42
C GLU A 36 -13.28 3.40 -2.84
N ALA A 37 -13.70 2.37 -3.58
CA ALA A 37 -15.10 2.18 -3.97
C ALA A 37 -16.02 1.72 -2.82
N GLY A 38 -15.51 1.60 -1.59
CA GLY A 38 -16.26 1.18 -0.40
C GLY A 38 -16.71 -0.29 -0.43
N LYS A 39 -16.15 -1.11 -1.33
CA LYS A 39 -16.48 -2.55 -1.42
C LYS A 39 -15.77 -3.35 -0.33
N TRP A 40 -14.58 -2.91 0.04
CA TRP A 40 -13.73 -3.55 1.04
C TRP A 40 -13.21 -2.52 2.05
N TYR A 41 -12.87 -2.99 3.23
CA TYR A 41 -12.21 -2.19 4.26
C TYR A 41 -10.77 -2.64 4.36
N LEU A 42 -9.86 -1.73 4.05
CA LEU A 42 -8.43 -1.90 4.25
C LEU A 42 -8.13 -1.63 5.73
N VAL A 43 -7.40 -2.56 6.35
CA VAL A 43 -6.94 -2.42 7.74
C VAL A 43 -5.44 -2.28 7.71
N ALA A 44 -4.96 -1.19 8.30
CA ALA A 44 -3.53 -0.97 8.52
C ALA A 44 -3.27 -0.95 10.03
N SER A 45 -2.18 -1.60 10.44
CA SER A 45 -1.71 -1.55 11.83
C SER A 45 -0.96 -0.23 12.08
N GLU A 46 -0.93 0.25 13.32
CA GLU A 46 -0.07 1.37 13.76
C GLU A 46 1.41 1.17 13.40
N ALA A 47 1.83 -0.10 13.26
CA ALA A 47 3.16 -0.46 12.77
C ALA A 47 3.44 0.02 11.33
N ILE A 48 2.40 0.09 10.48
CA ILE A 48 2.50 0.56 9.09
C ILE A 48 2.82 2.05 9.06
N ASP A 49 2.14 2.86 9.88
CA ASP A 49 2.45 4.29 10.04
C ASP A 49 3.91 4.48 10.48
N TYR A 50 4.40 3.65 11.42
CA TYR A 50 5.79 3.71 11.87
C TYR A 50 6.78 3.33 10.76
N GLU A 51 6.56 2.23 10.04
CA GLU A 51 7.44 1.79 8.95
C GLU A 51 7.48 2.80 7.79
N VAL A 52 6.34 3.40 7.46
CA VAL A 52 6.27 4.51 6.50
C VAL A 52 7.01 5.74 7.02
N SER A 53 6.91 6.04 8.32
CA SER A 53 7.59 7.19 8.92
C SER A 53 9.12 7.10 8.85
N VAL A 54 9.67 5.89 8.95
CA VAL A 54 11.11 5.58 8.92
C VAL A 54 11.63 5.37 7.50
N THR A 55 10.76 5.35 6.49
CA THR A 55 11.16 5.24 5.09
C THR A 55 12.06 6.44 4.70
N PRO A 56 13.34 6.21 4.34
CA PRO A 56 14.31 7.27 4.11
C PRO A 56 14.09 8.01 2.78
N ASP A 57 13.36 7.39 1.85
CA ASP A 57 13.00 7.98 0.58
C ASP A 57 11.72 8.84 0.73
N PRO A 58 11.82 10.17 0.60
CA PRO A 58 10.70 11.07 0.84
C PRO A 58 9.57 10.89 -0.19
N GLU A 59 9.89 10.48 -1.41
CA GLU A 59 8.90 10.28 -2.47
C GLU A 59 8.08 8.99 -2.21
N ARG A 60 8.75 7.91 -1.80
CA ARG A 60 8.07 6.67 -1.37
C ARG A 60 7.26 6.90 -0.11
N LYS A 61 7.77 7.70 0.83
CA LYS A 61 7.05 8.03 2.06
C LYS A 61 5.73 8.76 1.80
N GLU A 62 5.72 9.76 0.92
CA GLU A 62 4.49 10.48 0.55
C GLU A 62 3.49 9.56 -0.15
N LYS A 63 3.96 8.76 -1.11
CA LYS A 63 3.10 7.88 -1.90
C LYS A 63 2.51 6.73 -1.09
N VAL A 64 3.29 6.10 -0.23
CA VAL A 64 2.80 5.03 0.66
C VAL A 64 1.90 5.61 1.76
N GLY A 65 2.20 6.82 2.25
CA GLY A 65 1.33 7.55 3.17
C GLY A 65 -0.08 7.77 2.60
N ALA A 66 -0.18 8.20 1.34
CA ALA A 66 -1.48 8.38 0.68
C ALA A 66 -2.31 7.08 0.59
N PHE A 67 -1.67 5.91 0.48
CA PHE A 67 -2.37 4.63 0.54
C PHE A 67 -2.74 4.22 1.97
N ALA A 68 -1.91 4.56 2.95
CA ALA A 68 -2.21 4.32 4.35
C ALA A 68 -3.39 5.18 4.85
N ASP A 69 -3.55 6.41 4.34
CA ASP A 69 -4.73 7.26 4.61
C ASP A 69 -6.05 6.63 4.13
N LEU A 70 -6.00 5.72 3.16
CA LEU A 70 -7.16 4.98 2.68
C LEU A 70 -7.56 3.82 3.63
N ALA A 71 -6.66 3.44 4.55
CA ALA A 71 -6.91 2.36 5.50
C ALA A 71 -7.69 2.87 6.71
N MET A 72 -8.64 2.05 7.18
CA MET A 72 -9.23 2.27 8.49
C MET A 72 -8.20 1.89 9.55
N LYS A 73 -7.95 2.82 10.48
CA LYS A 73 -7.15 2.59 11.67
C LYS A 73 -8.02 1.85 12.69
N GLU A 74 -7.60 0.66 13.11
CA GLU A 74 -8.19 -0.07 14.24
C GLU A 74 -7.43 0.21 15.53
#